data_AF-A0AA37PBF1-F1
#
_entry.id   AF-A0AA37PBF1-F1
#
_cell.length_a   1.000
_cell.length_b   1.000
_cell.length_c   1.000
_cell.angle_alpha   90.00
_cell.angle_beta   90.00
_cell.angle_gamma   90.00
#
_symmetry.space_group_name_H-M   'P 1'
#
loop_
_entity.id
_entity.type
_entity.pdbx_description
1 polymer ?
#
loop_
_entity_poly.entity_id
_entity_poly.type
_entity_poly.pdbx_seq_one_letter_code
_entity_poly.pdbx_strand_id
1 'polypeptide(L)'
;MSVSDRSCPVRGVGGVAGRIPRGVDAEEWLQMRERKSINHVLYSKYPSTQEIDTVKSQAEMDAFNVNEQDLLAVALGAPARQVMLRAEEIGPQTGWRDGYLSTEHGFCPPDYDEAAGALARSPGRVWSDLCERMPGCVSRGRVRESIAAAPVIEGTEDIIPDQALWAALVALGMLCSIYRFEQKYDGNEGVNATTNPTKLKLSCKMGDYLGEELVGIPLSIALPYFQVSRRMGRTLPHLTFVDQSSYNLKIKDVTSSYPYVARFDNMELRWPMFGERAEVAFLKGVAETSGQF
;
A
#
# COMPACT_ATOMS: atom_id res chain seq x y z
N MET A 1 24.43 51.07 -0.48
CA MET A 1 23.42 50.55 0.46
C MET A 1 22.60 49.49 -0.30
N SER A 2 23.17 48.37 -0.71
CA SER A 2 23.35 47.11 0.04
C SER A 2 22.18 46.77 0.99
N VAL A 3 21.24 45.97 0.50
CA VAL A 3 20.41 45.14 1.37
C VAL A 3 20.86 43.70 1.15
N SER A 4 21.35 43.14 2.24
CA SER A 4 21.98 41.84 2.41
C SER A 4 20.96 40.71 2.37
N ASP A 5 21.26 39.68 1.59
CA ASP A 5 20.75 38.33 1.75
C ASP A 5 21.05 37.80 3.16
N ARG A 6 20.02 37.30 3.85
CA ARG A 6 20.18 36.45 5.04
C ARG A 6 19.76 35.04 4.67
N SER A 7 20.75 34.21 4.36
CA SER A 7 20.64 32.76 4.33
C SER A 7 20.60 32.21 5.75
N CYS A 8 19.56 31.44 6.07
CA CYS A 8 19.54 30.54 7.22
C CYS A 8 20.05 29.15 6.79
N PRO A 9 20.94 28.50 7.55
CA PRO A 9 21.54 27.22 7.16
C PRO A 9 20.65 26.06 7.61
N VAL A 10 20.27 25.19 6.67
CA VAL A 10 19.68 23.88 6.99
C VAL A 10 20.80 22.95 7.47
N ARG A 11 20.75 22.61 8.76
CA ARG A 11 21.59 21.56 9.37
C ARG A 11 21.18 20.19 8.83
N GLY A 12 22.19 19.38 8.53
CA GLY A 12 22.08 18.15 7.77
C GLY A 12 21.39 16.99 8.49
N VAL A 13 20.82 16.12 7.66
CA VAL A 13 20.49 14.73 8.00
C VAL A 13 21.37 13.88 7.09
N GLY A 14 22.29 13.14 7.71
CA GLY A 14 23.26 12.29 7.02
C GLY A 14 22.59 11.06 6.42
N GLY A 15 22.66 10.95 5.09
CA GLY A 15 22.30 9.77 4.33
C GLY A 15 22.75 9.94 2.88
N VAL A 16 23.69 9.11 2.43
CA VAL A 16 24.26 9.01 1.06
C VAL A 16 25.01 10.24 0.49
N ALA A 17 24.77 11.47 0.96
CA ALA A 17 25.50 12.67 0.54
C ALA A 17 27.00 12.68 0.89
N GLY A 18 27.46 11.72 1.70
CA GLY A 18 28.85 11.62 2.16
C GLY A 18 29.89 11.18 1.11
N ARG A 19 29.48 10.82 -0.11
CA ARG A 19 30.41 10.41 -1.20
C ARG A 19 30.37 11.29 -2.45
N ILE A 20 29.62 12.39 -2.44
CA ILE A 20 29.67 13.36 -3.55
C ILE A 20 30.87 14.28 -3.27
N PRO A 21 31.88 14.35 -4.17
CA PRO A 21 33.02 15.25 -3.98
C PRO A 21 32.53 16.69 -3.80
N ARG A 22 33.05 17.40 -2.80
CA ARG A 22 32.67 18.79 -2.54
C ARG A 22 32.98 19.64 -3.78
N GLY A 23 31.98 20.36 -4.29
CA GLY A 23 32.09 21.25 -5.44
C GLY A 23 31.62 20.67 -6.78
N VAL A 24 31.03 19.47 -6.78
CA VAL A 24 30.40 18.87 -7.97
C VAL A 24 28.89 19.04 -7.88
N ASP A 25 28.26 19.39 -9.00
CA ASP A 25 26.80 19.40 -9.12
C ASP A 25 26.27 17.97 -8.87
N ALA A 26 25.43 17.82 -7.85
CA ALA A 26 24.93 16.53 -7.42
C ALA A 26 24.03 15.88 -8.49
N GLU A 27 23.26 16.69 -9.23
CA GLU A 27 22.36 16.24 -10.29
C GLU A 27 23.18 15.71 -11.47
N GLU A 28 24.18 16.47 -11.91
CA GLU A 28 25.05 16.09 -13.02
C GLU A 28 25.88 14.83 -12.68
N TRP A 29 26.36 14.73 -11.44
CA TRP A 29 27.11 13.58 -10.96
C TRP A 29 26.27 12.29 -10.90
N LEU A 30 25.00 12.41 -10.50
CA LEU A 30 24.05 11.29 -10.49
C LEU A 30 23.66 10.88 -11.92
N GLN A 31 23.33 11.84 -12.79
CA GLN A 31 22.98 11.60 -14.20
C GLN A 31 24.12 10.91 -14.98
N MET A 32 25.39 11.25 -14.69
CA MET A 32 26.56 10.61 -15.28
C MET A 32 26.73 9.14 -14.87
N ARG A 33 26.27 8.75 -13.67
CA ARG A 33 26.27 7.34 -13.23
C ARG A 33 25.11 6.54 -13.85
N GLU A 34 23.98 7.18 -14.09
CA GLU A 34 22.79 6.56 -14.68
C GLU A 34 22.94 6.28 -16.20
N ARG A 35 23.87 6.97 -16.90
CA ARG A 35 24.15 6.75 -18.33
C ARG A 35 25.10 5.59 -18.67
N LYS A 36 25.41 4.72 -17.72
CA LYS A 36 26.22 3.53 -18.02
C LYS A 36 25.35 2.45 -18.63
N SER A 37 25.74 1.92 -19.80
CA SER A 37 25.13 0.70 -20.33
C SER A 37 25.37 -0.47 -19.38
N ILE A 38 24.55 -1.51 -19.44
CA ILE A 38 24.70 -2.69 -18.57
C ILE A 38 26.12 -3.26 -18.62
N ASN A 39 26.77 -3.24 -19.80
CA ASN A 39 28.17 -3.66 -19.94
C ASN A 39 29.18 -2.72 -19.24
N HIS A 40 28.92 -1.42 -19.16
CA HIS A 40 29.78 -0.49 -18.39
C HIS A 40 29.59 -0.59 -16.87
N VAL A 41 28.47 -1.18 -16.44
CA VAL A 41 28.18 -1.48 -15.04
C VAL A 41 28.80 -2.83 -14.65
N LEU A 42 28.75 -3.79 -15.57
CA LEU A 42 29.18 -5.17 -15.37
C LEU A 42 30.68 -5.41 -15.62
N TYR A 43 31.27 -4.73 -16.61
CA TYR A 43 32.66 -4.93 -16.99
C TYR A 43 33.49 -3.67 -16.70
N SER A 44 34.61 -3.85 -16.00
CA SER A 44 35.61 -2.80 -15.79
C SER A 44 36.30 -2.41 -17.11
N LYS A 45 36.44 -3.38 -18.03
CA LYS A 45 36.89 -3.20 -19.41
C LYS A 45 36.28 -4.31 -20.27
N TYR A 46 35.45 -3.94 -21.24
CA TYR A 46 34.87 -4.91 -22.18
C TYR A 46 35.93 -5.33 -23.20
N PRO A 47 36.09 -6.63 -23.51
CA PRO A 47 37.05 -7.09 -24.51
C PRO A 47 36.72 -6.52 -25.89
N SER A 48 37.75 -6.09 -26.61
CA SER A 48 37.63 -5.57 -27.97
C SER A 48 37.29 -6.70 -28.95
N THR A 49 36.70 -6.34 -30.10
CA THR A 49 36.35 -7.32 -31.15
C THR A 49 37.56 -8.14 -31.60
N GLN A 50 38.74 -7.51 -31.65
CA GLN A 50 40.00 -8.20 -32.00
C GLN A 50 40.42 -9.23 -30.93
N GLU A 51 40.22 -8.93 -29.65
CA GLU A 51 40.52 -9.88 -28.56
C GLU A 51 39.55 -11.06 -28.59
N ILE A 52 38.26 -10.81 -28.86
CA ILE A 52 37.25 -11.87 -29.00
C ILE A 52 37.57 -12.78 -30.19
N ASP A 53 38.00 -12.22 -31.32
CA ASP A 53 38.35 -12.99 -32.53
C ASP A 53 39.59 -13.90 -32.37
N THR A 54 40.43 -13.65 -31.36
CA THR A 54 41.61 -14.49 -31.09
C THR A 54 41.32 -15.75 -30.27
N VAL A 55 40.11 -15.86 -29.73
CA VAL A 55 39.72 -16.90 -28.77
C VAL A 55 39.24 -18.14 -29.50
N LYS A 56 39.74 -19.32 -29.13
CA LYS A 56 39.47 -20.57 -29.88
C LYS A 56 38.88 -21.70 -29.03
N SER A 57 38.76 -21.50 -27.72
CA SER A 57 38.20 -22.50 -26.80
C SER A 57 37.09 -21.94 -25.91
N GLN A 58 36.17 -22.82 -25.49
CA GLN A 58 35.06 -22.45 -24.61
C GLN A 58 35.55 -21.89 -23.27
N ALA A 59 36.61 -22.45 -22.69
CA ALA A 59 37.15 -21.98 -21.40
C ALA A 59 37.72 -20.56 -21.48
N GLU A 60 38.32 -20.19 -22.61
CA GLU A 60 38.79 -18.82 -22.85
C GLU A 60 37.61 -17.87 -23.11
N MET A 61 36.55 -18.33 -23.77
CA MET A 61 35.30 -17.56 -23.90
C MET A 61 34.65 -17.30 -22.55
N ASP A 62 34.57 -18.32 -21.70
CA ASP A 62 33.95 -18.23 -20.37
C ASP A 62 34.72 -17.28 -19.44
N ALA A 63 36.04 -17.12 -19.65
CA ALA A 63 36.89 -16.20 -18.91
C ALA A 63 36.61 -14.71 -19.20
N PHE A 64 35.88 -14.38 -20.28
CA PHE A 64 35.40 -13.01 -20.53
C PHE A 64 34.11 -12.68 -19.78
N ASN A 65 33.42 -13.67 -19.21
CA ASN A 65 32.26 -13.39 -18.39
C ASN A 65 32.67 -12.61 -17.14
N VAL A 66 31.75 -11.78 -16.65
CA VAL A 66 31.96 -11.01 -15.43
C VAL A 66 32.24 -11.98 -14.28
N ASN A 67 33.26 -11.68 -13.48
CA ASN A 67 33.49 -12.41 -12.24
C ASN A 67 32.27 -12.28 -11.33
N GLU A 68 31.73 -13.41 -10.86
CA GLU A 68 30.55 -13.45 -9.99
C GLU A 68 30.68 -12.56 -8.75
N GLN A 69 31.90 -12.37 -8.22
CA GLN A 69 32.18 -11.50 -7.08
C GLN A 69 32.05 -10.01 -7.43
N ASP A 70 32.41 -9.60 -8.65
CA ASP A 70 32.28 -8.22 -9.12
C ASP A 70 30.81 -7.90 -9.44
N LEU A 71 30.10 -8.86 -10.06
CA LEU A 71 28.64 -8.84 -10.23
C LEU A 71 27.94 -8.66 -8.89
N LEU A 72 28.35 -9.44 -7.88
CA LEU A 72 27.84 -9.33 -6.52
C LEU A 72 28.16 -7.96 -5.92
N ALA A 73 29.40 -7.47 -6.01
CA ALA A 73 29.79 -6.17 -5.46
C ALA A 73 28.99 -5.00 -6.06
N VAL A 74 28.72 -5.06 -7.37
CA VAL A 74 27.87 -4.10 -8.09
C VAL A 74 26.41 -4.21 -7.64
N ALA A 75 25.88 -5.43 -7.51
CA ALA A 75 24.53 -5.67 -7.01
C ALA A 75 24.35 -5.24 -5.54
N LEU A 76 25.36 -5.47 -4.69
CA LEU A 76 25.38 -5.07 -3.29
C LEU A 76 25.33 -3.53 -3.13
N GLY A 77 25.92 -2.79 -4.08
CA GLY A 77 25.91 -1.32 -4.15
C GLY A 77 24.80 -0.72 -5.01
N ALA A 78 23.91 -1.54 -5.59
CA ALA A 78 22.86 -1.05 -6.47
C ALA A 78 21.87 -0.14 -5.69
N PRO A 79 21.49 1.02 -6.24
CA PRO A 79 20.58 1.96 -5.57
C PRO A 79 19.26 1.30 -5.13
N ALA A 80 18.69 0.42 -5.96
CA ALA A 80 17.47 -0.32 -5.64
C ALA A 80 17.62 -1.19 -4.39
N ARG A 81 18.77 -1.89 -4.23
CA ARG A 81 19.03 -2.73 -3.06
C ARG A 81 19.21 -1.91 -1.80
N GLN A 82 19.82 -0.73 -1.89
CA GLN A 82 19.96 0.18 -0.75
C GLN A 82 18.59 0.74 -0.30
N VAL A 83 17.70 1.03 -1.25
CA VAL A 83 16.31 1.43 -0.95
C VAL A 83 15.56 0.29 -0.27
N MET A 84 15.66 -0.94 -0.77
CA MET A 84 15.02 -2.11 -0.16
C MET A 84 15.54 -2.36 1.26
N LEU A 85 16.87 -2.39 1.47
CA LEU A 85 17.47 -2.58 2.79
C LEU A 85 17.01 -1.51 3.79
N ARG A 86 16.92 -0.25 3.34
CA ARG A 86 16.44 0.83 4.20
C ARG A 86 14.95 0.68 4.52
N ALA A 87 14.14 0.27 3.54
CA ALA A 87 12.71 0.04 3.74
C ALA A 87 12.45 -1.12 4.71
N GLU A 88 13.20 -2.22 4.59
CA GLU A 88 13.15 -3.34 5.52
C GLU A 88 13.59 -2.95 6.93
N GLU A 89 14.64 -2.12 7.07
CA GLU A 89 15.13 -1.66 8.36
C GLU A 89 14.09 -0.80 9.13
N ILE A 90 13.40 0.10 8.42
CA ILE A 90 12.42 1.02 9.04
C ILE A 90 11.00 0.44 9.10
N GLY A 91 10.67 -0.53 8.25
CA GLY A 91 9.34 -1.13 8.11
C GLY A 91 8.72 -1.56 9.44
N PRO A 92 9.43 -2.26 10.35
CA PRO A 92 8.88 -2.62 11.66
C PRO A 92 8.51 -1.42 12.56
N GLN A 93 9.12 -0.25 12.34
CA GLN A 93 8.89 0.95 13.16
C GLN A 93 7.83 1.86 12.57
N THR A 94 7.85 2.04 11.25
CA THR A 94 7.02 3.03 10.56
C THR A 94 6.20 2.44 9.42
N GLY A 95 6.26 1.15 9.13
CA GLY A 95 5.51 0.51 8.03
C GLY A 95 4.00 0.62 8.18
N TRP A 96 3.50 0.80 9.41
CA TRP A 96 2.11 1.15 9.66
C TRP A 96 1.72 2.53 9.09
N ARG A 97 2.68 3.40 8.75
CA ARG A 97 2.49 4.75 8.20
C ARG A 97 3.11 4.92 6.81
N ASP A 98 4.36 4.49 6.64
CA ASP A 98 5.17 4.67 5.43
C ASP A 98 4.96 3.54 4.40
N GLY A 99 4.26 2.48 4.79
CA GLY A 99 4.07 1.27 3.99
C GLY A 99 5.19 0.24 4.18
N TYR A 100 4.90 -1.01 3.86
CA TYR A 100 5.87 -2.09 3.87
C TYR A 100 6.53 -2.24 2.49
N LEU A 101 7.83 -2.51 2.49
CA LEU A 101 8.57 -3.03 1.34
C LEU A 101 9.65 -3.97 1.87
N SER A 102 9.59 -5.22 1.46
CA SER A 102 10.58 -6.24 1.82
C SER A 102 10.77 -7.26 0.70
N THR A 103 11.90 -7.97 0.76
CA THR A 103 12.21 -9.07 -0.15
C THR A 103 11.27 -10.26 0.05
N GLU A 104 10.83 -10.51 1.28
CA GLU A 104 9.98 -11.67 1.61
C GLU A 104 8.50 -11.43 1.33
N HIS A 105 8.02 -10.20 1.54
CA HIS A 105 6.59 -9.88 1.47
C HIS A 105 6.25 -8.84 0.40
N GLY A 106 7.22 -8.37 -0.40
CA GLY A 106 7.02 -7.30 -1.36
C GLY A 106 6.42 -6.07 -0.66
N PHE A 107 5.30 -5.57 -1.19
CA PHE A 107 4.55 -4.44 -0.61
C PHE A 107 3.52 -4.84 0.45
N CYS A 108 3.41 -6.12 0.77
CA CYS A 108 2.46 -6.64 1.74
C CYS A 108 3.01 -6.55 3.17
N PRO A 109 2.12 -6.44 4.19
CA PRO A 109 2.54 -6.50 5.57
C PRO A 109 3.11 -7.89 5.93
N PRO A 110 4.10 -7.98 6.82
CA PRO A 110 4.65 -9.25 7.29
C PRO A 110 3.63 -10.04 8.13
N ASP A 111 2.83 -9.35 8.94
CA ASP A 111 1.72 -9.91 9.69
C ASP A 111 0.39 -9.28 9.24
N TYR A 112 -0.44 -10.06 8.56
CA TYR A 112 -1.75 -9.62 8.07
C TYR A 112 -2.78 -9.44 9.20
N ASP A 113 -2.59 -10.07 10.36
CA ASP A 113 -3.53 -10.07 11.47
C ASP A 113 -3.22 -9.02 12.55
N GLU A 114 -2.00 -8.47 12.59
CA GLU A 114 -1.60 -7.49 13.60
C GLU A 114 -2.59 -6.31 13.69
N ALA A 115 -2.77 -5.60 12.57
CA ALA A 115 -3.60 -4.40 12.55
C ALA A 115 -5.08 -4.71 12.77
N ALA A 116 -5.57 -5.80 12.16
CA ALA A 116 -6.95 -6.23 12.32
C ALA A 116 -7.25 -6.69 13.75
N GLY A 117 -6.31 -7.38 14.38
CA GLY A 117 -6.38 -7.78 15.79
C GLY A 117 -6.36 -6.58 16.72
N ALA A 118 -5.52 -5.58 16.45
CA ALA A 118 -5.51 -4.32 17.19
C ALA A 118 -6.85 -3.57 17.07
N LEU A 119 -7.42 -3.50 15.86
CA LEU A 119 -8.73 -2.90 15.64
C LEU A 119 -9.83 -3.63 16.41
N ALA A 120 -9.84 -4.97 16.36
CA ALA A 120 -10.81 -5.81 17.05
C ALA A 120 -10.76 -5.67 18.59
N ARG A 121 -9.63 -5.23 19.15
CA ARG A 121 -9.48 -4.94 20.59
C ARG A 121 -9.76 -3.47 20.96
N SER A 122 -10.12 -2.64 19.99
CA SER A 122 -10.45 -1.23 20.16
C SER A 122 -11.96 -0.98 19.97
N PRO A 123 -12.49 0.20 20.35
CA PRO A 123 -13.83 0.62 19.98
C PRO A 123 -14.11 0.54 18.46
N GLY A 124 -13.08 0.72 17.63
CA GLY A 124 -13.17 0.60 16.16
C GLY A 124 -13.59 -0.77 15.63
N ARG A 125 -13.66 -1.82 16.48
CA ARG A 125 -14.20 -3.15 16.14
C ARG A 125 -15.56 -3.09 15.43
N VAL A 126 -16.38 -2.08 15.72
CA VAL A 126 -17.67 -1.88 15.05
C VAL A 126 -17.54 -1.81 13.52
N TRP A 127 -16.46 -1.22 13.01
CA TRP A 127 -16.23 -1.09 11.57
C TRP A 127 -15.88 -2.44 10.93
N SER A 128 -15.00 -3.23 11.56
CA SER A 128 -14.66 -4.58 11.09
C SER A 128 -15.87 -5.51 11.12
N ASP A 129 -16.67 -5.46 12.19
CA ASP A 129 -17.93 -6.23 12.31
C ASP A 129 -18.96 -5.85 11.25
N LEU A 130 -18.96 -4.59 10.82
CA LEU A 130 -19.85 -4.12 9.75
C LEU A 130 -19.35 -4.60 8.38
N CYS A 131 -18.04 -4.57 8.14
CA CYS A 131 -17.41 -5.14 6.96
C CYS A 131 -17.69 -6.64 6.83
N GLU A 132 -17.54 -7.43 7.91
CA GLU A 132 -17.80 -8.88 7.90
C GLU A 132 -19.25 -9.22 7.52
N ARG A 133 -20.21 -8.36 7.88
CA ARG A 133 -21.63 -8.55 7.57
C ARG A 133 -22.04 -7.93 6.22
N MET A 134 -21.16 -7.17 5.57
CA MET A 134 -21.51 -6.37 4.40
C MET A 134 -22.05 -7.18 3.22
N PRO A 135 -21.53 -8.37 2.86
CA PRO A 135 -22.14 -9.20 1.82
C PRO A 135 -23.61 -9.53 2.11
N GLY A 136 -23.93 -9.75 3.39
CA GLY A 136 -25.30 -9.94 3.86
C GLY A 136 -26.16 -8.69 3.77
N CYS A 137 -25.59 -7.51 3.98
CA CYS A 137 -26.29 -6.23 3.81
C CYS A 137 -26.54 -5.91 2.33
N VAL A 138 -25.56 -6.17 1.45
CA VAL A 138 -25.67 -5.98 0.00
C VAL A 138 -26.78 -6.86 -0.58
N SER A 139 -26.74 -8.17 -0.31
CA SER A 139 -27.76 -9.12 -0.77
C SER A 139 -29.19 -8.81 -0.31
N ARG A 140 -29.36 -8.03 0.76
CA ARG A 140 -30.67 -7.63 1.30
C ARG A 140 -31.08 -6.20 0.92
N GLY A 141 -30.22 -5.44 0.22
CA GLY A 141 -30.46 -4.03 -0.05
C GLY A 141 -30.54 -3.18 1.22
N ARG A 142 -29.65 -3.47 2.20
CA ARG A 142 -29.66 -2.86 3.54
C ARG A 142 -28.37 -2.14 3.89
N VAL A 143 -27.52 -1.86 2.91
CA VAL A 143 -26.18 -1.28 3.10
C VAL A 143 -26.28 0.07 3.81
N ARG A 144 -27.09 0.98 3.27
CA ARG A 144 -27.15 2.36 3.75
C ARG A 144 -27.78 2.47 5.14
N GLU A 145 -28.82 1.70 5.44
CA GLU A 145 -29.40 1.64 6.79
C GLU A 145 -28.40 1.10 7.80
N SER A 146 -27.66 0.04 7.43
CA SER A 146 -26.72 -0.61 8.34
C SER A 146 -25.56 0.32 8.70
N ILE A 147 -25.05 1.08 7.73
CA ILE A 147 -23.99 2.08 7.94
C ILE A 147 -24.53 3.30 8.71
N ALA A 148 -25.71 3.81 8.36
CA ALA A 148 -26.30 4.96 9.02
C ALA A 148 -26.65 4.69 10.50
N ALA A 149 -26.95 3.43 10.84
CA ALA A 149 -27.23 3.00 12.21
C ALA A 149 -25.96 2.77 13.04
N ALA A 150 -24.77 2.81 12.44
CA ALA A 150 -23.52 2.61 13.18
C ALA A 150 -23.28 3.78 14.17
N PRO A 151 -22.77 3.50 15.38
CA PRO A 151 -22.38 4.56 16.31
C PRO A 151 -21.24 5.41 15.74
N VAL A 152 -21.20 6.68 16.16
CA VAL A 152 -20.06 7.56 15.87
C VAL A 152 -18.96 7.23 16.87
N ILE A 153 -17.82 6.80 16.33
CA ILE A 153 -16.59 6.52 17.08
C ILE A 153 -15.50 7.41 16.46
N GLU A 154 -14.73 8.10 17.29
CA GLU A 154 -13.64 8.94 16.81
C GLU A 154 -12.41 8.09 16.44
N GLY A 155 -11.70 8.52 15.40
CA GLY A 155 -10.44 7.96 14.94
C GLY A 155 -9.20 8.60 15.59
N THR A 156 -9.35 9.21 16.76
CA THR A 156 -8.27 9.87 17.52
C THR A 156 -7.35 8.86 18.20
N GLU A 157 -6.15 9.30 18.60
CA GLU A 157 -5.10 8.44 19.17
C GLU A 157 -5.49 7.77 20.49
N ASP A 158 -6.33 8.43 21.29
CA ASP A 158 -6.85 7.92 22.55
C ASP A 158 -7.90 6.81 22.38
N ILE A 159 -8.56 6.74 21.21
CA ILE A 159 -9.62 5.77 20.93
C ILE A 159 -9.11 4.63 20.05
N ILE A 160 -8.36 4.95 19.00
CA ILE A 160 -7.84 3.99 18.03
C ILE A 160 -6.32 3.95 18.13
N PRO A 161 -5.71 2.84 18.58
CA PRO A 161 -4.25 2.72 18.68
C PRO A 161 -3.61 2.75 17.30
N ASP A 162 -2.37 3.23 17.19
CA ASP A 162 -1.64 3.34 15.92
C ASP A 162 -1.54 2.00 15.19
N GLN A 163 -1.35 0.91 15.93
CA GLN A 163 -1.30 -0.44 15.37
C GLN A 163 -2.58 -0.82 14.61
N ALA A 164 -3.74 -0.25 14.97
CA ALA A 164 -5.02 -0.52 14.32
C ALA A 164 -5.27 0.32 13.06
N LEU A 165 -4.43 1.32 12.76
CA LEU A 165 -4.78 2.34 11.77
C LEU A 165 -4.95 1.79 10.36
N TRP A 166 -4.12 0.85 9.93
CA TRP A 166 -4.30 0.20 8.62
C TRP A 166 -5.65 -0.49 8.51
N ALA A 167 -5.99 -1.33 9.48
CA ALA A 167 -7.27 -2.05 9.49
C ALA A 167 -8.45 -1.08 9.57
N ALA A 168 -8.35 -0.01 10.38
CA ALA A 168 -9.37 1.02 10.46
C ALA A 168 -9.57 1.73 9.13
N LEU A 169 -8.47 2.12 8.48
CA LEU A 169 -8.46 2.81 7.19
C LEU A 169 -9.09 1.96 6.08
N VAL A 170 -8.71 0.69 6.00
CA VAL A 170 -9.27 -0.28 5.04
C VAL A 170 -10.77 -0.46 5.28
N ALA A 171 -11.18 -0.75 6.52
CA ALA A 171 -12.59 -0.95 6.86
C ALA A 171 -13.43 0.29 6.52
N LEU A 172 -13.02 1.46 7.01
CA LEU A 172 -13.73 2.72 6.81
C LEU A 172 -13.79 3.13 5.33
N GLY A 173 -12.69 2.98 4.59
CA GLY A 173 -12.65 3.29 3.16
C GLY A 173 -13.59 2.39 2.36
N MET A 174 -13.61 1.09 2.65
CA MET A 174 -14.54 0.16 2.01
C MET A 174 -16.00 0.46 2.36
N LEU A 175 -16.30 0.78 3.62
CA LEU A 175 -17.65 1.19 4.05
C LEU A 175 -18.11 2.47 3.34
N CYS A 176 -17.23 3.47 3.18
CA CYS A 176 -17.53 4.68 2.42
C CYS A 176 -17.79 4.36 0.94
N SER A 177 -16.95 3.49 0.35
CA SER A 177 -17.06 3.07 -1.05
C SER A 177 -18.40 2.36 -1.32
N ILE A 178 -18.74 1.34 -0.53
CA ILE A 178 -19.98 0.57 -0.74
C ILE A 178 -21.23 1.43 -0.45
N TYR A 179 -21.16 2.38 0.48
CA TYR A 179 -22.25 3.33 0.72
C TYR A 179 -22.53 4.20 -0.51
N ARG A 180 -21.48 4.75 -1.15
CA ARG A 180 -21.62 5.52 -2.40
C ARG A 180 -22.09 4.64 -3.56
N PHE A 181 -21.54 3.42 -3.65
CA PHE A 181 -21.91 2.46 -4.68
C PHE A 181 -23.41 2.16 -4.63
N GLU A 182 -23.94 1.83 -3.45
CA GLU A 182 -25.37 1.51 -3.30
C GLU A 182 -26.25 2.74 -3.58
N GLN A 183 -25.83 3.95 -3.16
CA GLN A 183 -26.58 5.17 -3.49
C GLN A 183 -26.74 5.38 -5.00
N LYS A 184 -25.77 4.95 -5.81
CA LYS A 184 -25.80 5.07 -7.27
C LYS A 184 -26.48 3.88 -7.94
N TYR A 185 -26.33 2.68 -7.36
CA TYR A 185 -26.79 1.42 -7.93
C TYR A 185 -27.78 0.73 -6.98
N ASP A 186 -28.88 1.40 -6.66
CA ASP A 186 -29.92 0.95 -5.72
C ASP A 186 -30.92 -0.05 -6.34
N GLY A 187 -30.69 -0.46 -7.60
CA GLY A 187 -31.56 -1.37 -8.35
C GLY A 187 -32.80 -0.72 -8.95
N ASN A 188 -33.03 0.58 -8.75
CA ASN A 188 -34.16 1.32 -9.33
C ASN A 188 -33.91 1.82 -10.76
N GLU A 189 -32.76 1.52 -11.35
CA GLU A 189 -32.44 1.84 -12.75
C GLU A 189 -32.86 0.74 -13.76
N GLY A 190 -33.50 -0.35 -13.29
CA GLY A 190 -33.94 -1.46 -14.13
C GLY A 190 -35.21 -1.18 -14.95
N VAL A 191 -35.39 -1.89 -16.07
CA VAL A 191 -36.48 -1.70 -17.06
C VAL A 191 -37.90 -1.90 -16.48
N ASN A 192 -38.01 -2.49 -15.28
CA ASN A 192 -39.27 -2.70 -14.54
C ASN A 192 -39.36 -1.90 -13.23
N ALA A 193 -38.53 -0.87 -13.05
CA ALA A 193 -38.56 -0.06 -11.83
C ALA A 193 -39.91 0.67 -11.72
N THR A 194 -40.69 0.29 -10.72
CA THR A 194 -41.92 0.98 -10.36
C THR A 194 -41.55 2.38 -9.87
N THR A 195 -42.21 3.40 -10.42
CA THR A 195 -41.94 4.84 -10.29
C THR A 195 -42.25 5.44 -8.91
N ASN A 196 -41.92 4.74 -7.82
CA ASN A 196 -41.99 5.29 -6.47
C ASN A 196 -40.63 5.10 -5.76
N PRO A 197 -39.65 5.99 -6.01
CA PRO A 197 -38.46 6.05 -5.20
C PRO A 197 -38.88 6.60 -3.85
N THR A 198 -39.27 5.72 -2.94
CA THR A 198 -39.41 6.10 -1.53
C THR A 198 -37.98 6.35 -1.07
N LYS A 199 -37.46 7.57 -1.30
CA LYS A 199 -36.11 7.97 -0.90
C LYS A 199 -35.98 7.60 0.57
N LEU A 200 -35.17 6.58 0.85
CA LEU A 200 -34.90 6.09 2.18
C LEU A 200 -34.45 7.29 3.03
N LYS A 201 -35.32 7.74 3.94
CA LYS A 201 -35.00 8.84 4.85
C LYS A 201 -34.14 8.29 5.99
N LEU A 202 -32.83 8.32 5.78
CA LEU A 202 -31.86 8.00 6.82
C LEU A 202 -31.82 9.16 7.84
N SER A 203 -32.10 8.85 9.10
CA SER A 203 -31.95 9.81 10.20
C SER A 203 -30.55 9.66 10.80
N CYS A 204 -29.54 10.22 10.13
CA CYS A 204 -28.17 10.26 10.64
C CYS A 204 -27.53 11.62 10.34
N LYS A 205 -26.55 12.02 11.17
CA LYS A 205 -25.71 13.18 10.87
C LYS A 205 -24.79 12.84 9.70
N MET A 206 -24.55 13.80 8.82
CA MET A 206 -23.67 13.65 7.65
C MET A 206 -22.30 14.29 7.91
N GLY A 207 -21.27 13.80 7.23
CA GLY A 207 -19.90 14.27 7.30
C GLY A 207 -19.55 15.40 6.34
N ASP A 208 -20.55 16.09 5.78
CA ASP A 208 -20.38 17.05 4.66
C ASP A 208 -19.39 18.19 4.94
N TYR A 209 -19.17 18.53 6.21
CA TYR A 209 -18.25 19.59 6.63
C TYR A 209 -16.77 19.16 6.71
N LEU A 210 -16.47 17.87 6.53
CA LEU A 210 -15.12 17.32 6.71
C LEU A 210 -14.26 17.41 5.43
N GLY A 211 -14.89 17.60 4.27
CA GLY A 211 -14.22 17.72 2.98
C GLY A 211 -15.05 17.13 1.84
N GLU A 212 -14.67 17.45 0.60
CA GLU A 212 -15.39 17.06 -0.62
C GLU A 212 -15.57 15.53 -0.74
N GLU A 213 -14.52 14.78 -0.44
CA GLU A 213 -14.51 13.30 -0.47
C GLU A 213 -15.57 12.65 0.44
N LEU A 214 -16.06 13.38 1.46
CA LEU A 214 -16.97 12.87 2.48
C LEU A 214 -18.38 13.46 2.40
N VAL A 215 -18.66 14.30 1.40
CA VAL A 215 -20.01 14.83 1.16
C VAL A 215 -20.97 13.69 0.83
N GLY A 216 -22.09 13.63 1.56
CA GLY A 216 -23.11 12.60 1.45
C GLY A 216 -22.77 11.30 2.18
N ILE A 217 -21.70 11.26 2.99
CA ILE A 217 -21.32 10.10 3.81
C ILE A 217 -21.79 10.28 5.26
N PRO A 218 -22.39 9.25 5.91
CA PRO A 218 -22.77 9.33 7.32
C PRO A 218 -21.59 9.64 8.24
N LEU A 219 -21.81 10.49 9.23
CA LEU A 219 -20.79 10.94 10.18
C LEU A 219 -20.13 9.76 10.93
N SER A 220 -20.88 8.68 11.15
CA SER A 220 -20.43 7.44 11.81
C SER A 220 -19.22 6.78 11.15
N ILE A 221 -19.04 6.98 9.84
CA ILE A 221 -17.88 6.50 9.09
C ILE A 221 -17.04 7.64 8.51
N ALA A 222 -17.63 8.81 8.21
CA ALA A 222 -16.90 9.94 7.65
C ALA A 222 -15.89 10.56 8.62
N LEU A 223 -16.30 10.80 9.88
CA LEU A 223 -15.44 11.41 10.90
C LEU A 223 -14.21 10.56 11.22
N PRO A 224 -14.36 9.28 11.60
CA PRO A 224 -13.18 8.45 11.87
C PRO A 224 -12.33 8.26 10.62
N TYR A 225 -12.93 8.17 9.42
CA TYR A 225 -12.13 7.99 8.21
C TYR A 225 -11.25 9.20 7.92
N PHE A 226 -11.77 10.41 8.11
CA PHE A 226 -10.99 11.64 8.03
C PHE A 226 -9.85 11.68 9.05
N GLN A 227 -10.13 11.36 10.31
CA GLN A 227 -9.15 11.40 11.40
C GLN A 227 -8.04 10.35 11.20
N VAL A 228 -8.41 9.11 10.89
CA VAL A 228 -7.46 8.01 10.62
C VAL A 228 -6.62 8.30 9.39
N SER A 229 -7.21 8.81 8.31
CA SER A 229 -6.47 9.17 7.09
C SER A 229 -5.36 10.18 7.38
N ARG A 230 -5.64 11.22 8.17
CA ARG A 230 -4.62 12.22 8.56
C ARG A 230 -3.52 11.62 9.43
N ARG A 231 -3.87 10.73 10.37
CA ARG A 231 -2.87 10.03 11.20
C ARG A 231 -1.97 9.12 10.37
N MET A 232 -2.52 8.49 9.34
CA MET A 232 -1.78 7.74 8.32
C MET A 232 -0.97 8.62 7.35
N GLY A 233 -0.98 9.94 7.51
CA GLY A 233 -0.28 10.87 6.63
C GLY A 233 -0.95 11.10 5.27
N ARG A 234 -2.18 10.63 5.07
CA ARG A 234 -2.95 10.88 3.85
C ARG A 234 -3.57 12.27 3.88
N THR A 235 -3.38 13.02 2.80
CA THR A 235 -3.96 14.37 2.64
C THR A 235 -5.47 14.34 2.49
N LEU A 236 -6.00 13.31 1.82
CA LEU A 236 -7.42 13.11 1.57
C LEU A 236 -7.84 11.69 1.97
N PRO A 237 -9.06 11.50 2.51
CA PRO A 237 -9.60 10.19 2.83
C PRO A 237 -10.07 9.48 1.56
N HIS A 238 -9.18 8.71 0.94
CA HIS A 238 -9.45 7.96 -0.29
C HIS A 238 -9.07 6.49 -0.12
N LEU A 239 -9.92 5.61 -0.65
CA LEU A 239 -9.69 4.17 -0.63
C LEU A 239 -8.77 3.85 -1.80
N THR A 240 -7.57 3.36 -1.51
CA THR A 240 -6.62 2.93 -2.53
C THR A 240 -6.90 1.50 -2.95
N PHE A 241 -6.25 1.08 -4.02
CA PHE A 241 -6.35 -0.28 -4.50
C PHE A 241 -5.64 -1.28 -3.57
N VAL A 242 -4.49 -0.89 -3.00
CA VAL A 242 -3.74 -1.72 -2.05
C VAL A 242 -4.49 -1.92 -0.73
N ASP A 243 -5.30 -0.93 -0.31
CA ASP A 243 -6.17 -1.06 0.86
C ASP A 243 -7.15 -2.23 0.68
N GLN A 244 -7.75 -2.36 -0.51
CA GLN A 244 -8.75 -3.40 -0.81
C GLN A 244 -8.14 -4.78 -1.06
N SER A 245 -6.86 -4.83 -1.42
CA SER A 245 -6.14 -6.05 -1.81
C SER A 245 -5.08 -6.40 -0.77
N SER A 246 -3.86 -5.88 -0.91
CA SER A 246 -2.67 -6.24 -0.11
C SER A 246 -2.86 -6.11 1.40
N TYR A 247 -3.67 -5.15 1.87
CA TYR A 247 -3.94 -4.92 3.30
C TYR A 247 -5.28 -5.52 3.78
N ASN A 248 -6.01 -6.23 2.91
CA ASN A 248 -7.33 -6.83 3.21
C ASN A 248 -7.29 -8.36 3.14
N LEU A 249 -6.23 -8.98 3.63
CA LEU A 249 -6.06 -10.44 3.60
C LEU A 249 -5.97 -11.07 4.99
N LYS A 250 -6.21 -12.38 5.03
CA LYS A 250 -5.90 -13.34 6.10
C LYS A 250 -5.11 -14.50 5.51
N ILE A 251 -4.21 -15.08 6.29
CA ILE A 251 -3.58 -16.35 5.98
C ILE A 251 -4.36 -17.46 6.68
N LYS A 252 -4.74 -18.51 5.93
CA LYS A 252 -5.50 -19.64 6.47
C LYS A 252 -4.65 -20.49 7.41
N ASP A 253 -3.47 -20.87 6.94
CA ASP A 253 -2.51 -21.69 7.68
C ASP A 253 -1.12 -21.06 7.61
N VAL A 254 -0.72 -20.42 8.71
CA VAL A 254 0.61 -19.81 8.87
C VAL A 254 1.74 -20.82 8.98
N THR A 255 1.43 -22.09 9.28
CA THR A 255 2.42 -23.17 9.40
C THR A 255 2.71 -23.84 8.06
N SER A 256 1.83 -23.65 7.07
CA SER A 256 1.99 -24.20 5.73
C SER A 256 3.05 -23.43 4.93
N SER A 257 4.22 -24.02 4.75
CA SER A 257 5.35 -23.41 4.05
C SER A 257 5.50 -23.80 2.57
N TYR A 258 4.78 -24.80 2.05
CA TYR A 258 4.92 -25.26 0.66
C TYR A 258 3.81 -24.74 -0.27
N PRO A 259 4.12 -24.21 -1.47
CA PRO A 259 5.43 -23.72 -1.92
C PRO A 259 5.91 -22.44 -1.22
N TYR A 260 4.99 -21.66 -0.63
CA TYR A 260 5.26 -20.52 0.26
C TYR A 260 3.97 -20.18 1.05
N VAL A 261 4.08 -19.36 2.10
CA VAL A 261 2.99 -19.11 3.05
C VAL A 261 1.85 -18.31 2.41
N ALA A 262 2.13 -17.13 1.85
CA ALA A 262 1.13 -16.22 1.29
C ALA A 262 0.76 -16.52 -0.18
N ARG A 263 0.55 -17.79 -0.51
CA ARG A 263 0.10 -18.24 -1.84
C ARG A 263 -1.40 -18.11 -2.00
N PHE A 264 -1.88 -17.97 -3.24
CA PHE A 264 -3.30 -17.79 -3.55
C PHE A 264 -4.25 -18.71 -2.76
N ASP A 265 -3.99 -20.02 -2.72
CA ASP A 265 -4.88 -20.98 -2.05
C ASP A 265 -4.90 -20.88 -0.52
N ASN A 266 -3.82 -20.34 0.07
CA ASN A 266 -3.65 -20.15 1.50
C ASN A 266 -4.04 -18.74 1.98
N MET A 267 -4.48 -17.87 1.07
CA MET A 267 -5.00 -16.56 1.39
C MET A 267 -6.53 -16.53 1.38
N GLU A 268 -7.10 -15.70 2.24
CA GLU A 268 -8.50 -15.31 2.23
C GLU A 268 -8.63 -13.80 2.22
N LEU A 269 -9.67 -13.29 1.56
CA LEU A 269 -10.03 -11.89 1.65
C LEU A 269 -10.67 -11.65 3.01
N ARG A 270 -10.11 -10.72 3.79
CA ARG A 270 -10.55 -10.43 5.16
C ARG A 270 -11.97 -9.88 5.18
N TRP A 271 -12.25 -8.91 4.31
CA TRP A 271 -13.54 -8.25 4.22
C TRP A 271 -13.98 -8.10 2.75
N PRO A 272 -14.72 -9.10 2.21
CA PRO A 272 -15.41 -8.94 0.94
C PRO A 272 -16.60 -7.99 1.08
N MET A 273 -16.79 -7.05 0.16
CA MET A 273 -17.98 -6.18 0.16
C MET A 273 -19.18 -6.87 -0.47
N PHE A 274 -18.96 -7.62 -1.56
CA PHE A 274 -20.02 -8.33 -2.29
C PHE A 274 -20.10 -9.81 -1.89
N GLY A 275 -18.97 -10.43 -1.54
CA GLY A 275 -18.90 -11.86 -1.22
C GLY A 275 -18.86 -12.74 -2.48
N GLU A 276 -18.70 -12.13 -3.65
CA GLU A 276 -18.66 -12.83 -4.92
C GLU A 276 -17.31 -13.48 -5.17
N ARG A 277 -17.32 -14.67 -5.79
CA ARG A 277 -16.06 -15.40 -6.07
C ARG A 277 -15.10 -14.60 -6.95
N ALA A 278 -15.64 -13.76 -7.85
CA ALA A 278 -14.84 -12.91 -8.72
C ALA A 278 -14.12 -11.80 -7.95
N GLU A 279 -14.80 -11.13 -7.00
CA GLU A 279 -14.19 -10.13 -6.10
C GLU A 279 -13.04 -10.75 -5.32
N VAL A 280 -13.32 -11.90 -4.67
CA VAL A 280 -12.34 -12.60 -3.83
C VAL A 280 -11.13 -13.04 -4.65
N ALA A 281 -11.34 -13.64 -5.83
CA ALA A 281 -10.25 -14.09 -6.68
C ALA A 281 -9.40 -12.92 -7.21
N PHE A 282 -10.04 -11.83 -7.65
CA PHE A 282 -9.36 -10.67 -8.19
C PHE A 282 -8.47 -10.00 -7.13
N LEU A 283 -9.02 -9.69 -5.96
CA LEU A 283 -8.27 -9.01 -4.90
C LEU A 283 -7.14 -9.87 -4.32
N LYS A 284 -7.34 -11.18 -4.21
CA LYS A 284 -6.27 -12.11 -3.83
C LYS A 284 -5.15 -12.17 -4.86
N GLY A 285 -5.48 -12.22 -6.15
CA GLY A 285 -4.48 -12.28 -7.23
C GLY A 285 -3.62 -11.02 -7.30
N VAL A 286 -4.24 -9.85 -7.06
CA VAL A 286 -3.52 -8.58 -6.92
C VAL A 286 -2.53 -8.65 -5.77
N ALA A 287 -2.98 -9.09 -4.59
CA ALA A 287 -2.13 -9.14 -3.42
C ALA A 287 -0.99 -10.17 -3.55
N GLU A 288 -1.23 -11.32 -4.19
CA GLU A 288 -0.18 -12.28 -4.53
C GLU A 288 0.88 -11.63 -5.43
N THR A 289 0.46 -10.85 -6.43
CA THR A 289 1.37 -10.11 -7.31
C THR A 289 2.14 -9.03 -6.54
N SER A 290 1.49 -8.32 -5.60
CA SER A 290 2.15 -7.33 -4.74
C SER A 290 3.17 -7.93 -3.77
N GLY A 291 2.98 -9.21 -3.40
CA GLY A 291 3.89 -9.95 -2.53
C GLY A 291 5.08 -10.59 -3.26
N GLN A 292 5.10 -10.57 -4.60
CA GLN A 292 6.20 -11.06 -5.41
C GLN A 292 7.21 -9.93 -5.68
N PHE A 293 8.44 -10.08 -5.19
CA PHE A 293 9.54 -9.15 -5.44
C PHE A 293 10.86 -9.91 -5.70
#